data_AF-A0A8T5K9T5-F1
#
_entry.id   AF-A0A8T5K9T5-F1
#
_cell.length_a   1.000
_cell.length_b   1.000
_cell.length_c   1.000
_cell.angle_alpha   90.00
_cell.angle_beta   90.00
_cell.angle_gamma   90.00
#
_symmetry.space_group_name_H-M   'P 1'
#
loop_
_entity.id
_entity.type
_entity.pdbx_description
1 polymer ?
#
loop_
_entity_poly.entity_id
_entity_poly.type
_entity_poly.pdbx_seq_one_letter_code
_entity_poly.pdbx_strand_id
1 'polypeptide(L)'
;MLAEREAAKYPFLKEGLILLEGLNFGLEELAGPAFSKVVDRAKDRVIEAIVSGEASSNIVDPQTELLSYPIAVMYVTLVSEQFLNRRFSLSEAVRAYSLLQKEDEVRILDIAINEFDWDIKEDIETIDGDVMNLKLSFSDYLRLAAGFHEPKWKLVNRKMENGYVALTDKESARLMQVEVEKWVNERVATPSDFPLPLPLQTRLDEIRKVFEENRSKLGGSA
;
A
#
# COMPACT_ATOMS: atom_id res chain seq x y z
N MET A 1 3.92 19.09 -7.73
CA MET A 1 3.20 19.94 -6.73
C MET A 1 3.06 19.19 -5.39
N LEU A 2 2.64 19.83 -4.29
CA LEU A 2 2.44 19.13 -3.00
C LEU A 2 1.53 17.89 -3.14
N ALA A 3 0.43 18.01 -3.90
CA ALA A 3 -0.50 16.93 -4.20
C ALA A 3 0.16 15.72 -4.91
N GLU A 4 1.10 15.96 -5.81
CA GLU A 4 1.81 14.91 -6.55
C GLU A 4 2.75 14.10 -5.64
N ARG A 5 3.41 14.78 -4.69
CA ARG A 5 4.27 14.12 -3.71
C ARG A 5 3.44 13.25 -2.75
N GLU A 6 2.28 13.74 -2.33
CA GLU A 6 1.37 12.96 -1.49
C GLU A 6 0.79 11.76 -2.24
N ALA A 7 0.37 11.94 -3.49
CA ALA A 7 -0.09 10.84 -4.35
C ALA A 7 1.02 9.78 -4.61
N ALA A 8 2.28 10.21 -4.72
CA ALA A 8 3.42 9.31 -4.87
C ALA A 8 3.70 8.47 -3.61
N LYS A 9 3.44 9.01 -2.42
CA LYS A 9 3.50 8.27 -1.16
C LYS A 9 2.37 7.25 -1.08
N TYR A 10 1.15 7.71 -1.35
CA TYR A 10 -0.09 7.00 -1.07
C TYR A 10 -0.96 6.94 -2.33
N PRO A 11 -0.80 5.92 -3.19
CA PRO A 11 -1.59 5.79 -4.41
C PRO A 11 -3.09 5.58 -4.19
N PHE A 12 -3.49 5.31 -2.93
CA PHE A 12 -4.88 5.09 -2.53
C PHE A 12 -5.66 6.36 -2.23
N LEU A 13 -4.99 7.52 -2.13
CA LEU A 13 -5.67 8.79 -1.93
C LEU A 13 -6.54 9.15 -3.13
N LYS A 14 -7.76 9.61 -2.86
CA LYS A 14 -8.71 10.08 -3.89
C LYS A 14 -8.09 11.11 -4.83
N GLU A 15 -7.32 12.08 -4.32
CA GLU A 15 -6.65 13.08 -5.17
C GLU A 15 -5.60 12.44 -6.08
N GLY A 16 -4.88 11.44 -5.59
CA GLY A 16 -3.90 10.70 -6.37
C GLY A 16 -4.54 9.94 -7.53
N LEU A 17 -5.71 9.36 -7.30
CA LEU A 17 -6.49 8.69 -8.34
C LEU A 17 -6.96 9.68 -9.41
N ILE A 18 -7.48 10.85 -9.02
CA ILE A 18 -7.89 11.90 -9.98
C ILE A 18 -6.69 12.36 -10.83
N LEU A 19 -5.51 12.51 -10.22
CA LEU A 19 -4.29 12.86 -10.96
C LEU A 19 -3.92 11.79 -11.98
N LEU A 20 -4.00 10.50 -11.62
CA LEU A 20 -3.70 9.38 -12.52
C LEU A 20 -4.72 9.28 -13.67
N GLU A 21 -6.00 9.45 -13.38
CA GLU A 21 -7.08 9.45 -14.38
C GLU A 21 -6.87 10.55 -15.44
N GLY A 22 -6.38 11.72 -15.03
CA GLY A 22 -6.09 12.84 -15.93
C GLY A 22 -4.93 12.62 -16.89
N LEU A 23 -4.02 11.66 -16.61
CA LEU A 23 -2.80 11.46 -17.39
C LEU A 23 -3.00 10.56 -18.63
N ASN A 24 -4.03 9.71 -18.63
CA ASN A 24 -4.52 8.90 -19.77
C ASN A 24 -3.48 8.50 -20.84
N PHE A 25 -2.38 7.87 -20.43
CA PHE A 25 -1.31 7.42 -21.32
C PHE A 25 -1.64 6.09 -22.00
N GLY A 26 -1.36 5.98 -23.30
CA GLY A 26 -1.46 4.72 -24.06
C GLY A 26 -0.25 3.80 -23.85
N LEU A 27 -0.39 2.51 -24.17
CA LEU A 27 0.70 1.53 -24.02
C LEU A 27 1.92 1.87 -24.88
N GLU A 28 1.71 2.37 -26.10
CA GLU A 28 2.77 2.79 -27.02
C GLU A 28 3.56 3.98 -26.48
N GLU A 29 2.87 4.90 -25.80
CA GLU A 29 3.50 6.06 -25.17
C GLU A 29 4.32 5.63 -23.94
N LEU A 30 3.76 4.78 -23.08
CA LEU A 30 4.48 4.19 -21.94
C LEU A 30 5.69 3.35 -22.36
N ALA A 31 5.66 2.77 -23.57
CA ALA A 31 6.81 2.05 -24.14
C ALA A 31 7.91 2.99 -24.68
N GLY A 32 7.63 4.29 -24.78
CA GLY A 32 8.56 5.30 -25.24
C GLY A 32 9.73 5.53 -24.27
N PRO A 33 10.88 6.03 -24.77
CA PRO A 33 12.07 6.24 -23.95
C PRO A 33 11.88 7.24 -22.80
N ALA A 34 10.92 8.18 -22.93
CA ALA A 34 10.58 9.14 -21.89
C ALA A 34 10.07 8.46 -20.61
N PHE A 35 9.41 7.30 -20.73
CA PHE A 35 8.84 6.55 -19.61
C PHE A 35 9.73 5.40 -19.13
N SER A 36 10.91 5.18 -19.72
CA SER A 36 11.78 4.05 -19.35
C SER A 36 12.05 4.00 -17.84
N LYS A 37 12.32 5.14 -17.20
CA LYS A 37 12.53 5.22 -15.75
C LYS A 37 11.30 4.79 -14.94
N VAL A 38 10.10 5.19 -15.39
CA VAL A 38 8.83 4.83 -14.77
C VAL A 38 8.57 3.33 -14.89
N VAL A 39 8.81 2.78 -16.09
CA VAL A 39 8.64 1.36 -16.40
C VAL A 39 9.64 0.50 -15.62
N ASP A 40 10.89 0.93 -15.53
CA ASP A 40 11.93 0.24 -14.77
C ASP A 40 11.60 0.29 -13.27
N ARG A 41 11.15 1.45 -12.75
CA ARG A 41 10.69 1.54 -11.36
C ARG A 41 9.49 0.63 -11.08
N ALA A 42 8.52 0.57 -11.99
CA ALA A 42 7.35 -0.29 -11.86
C ALA A 42 7.75 -1.77 -11.76
N LYS A 43 8.70 -2.19 -12.60
CA LYS A 43 9.31 -3.53 -12.51
C LYS A 43 9.97 -3.74 -11.16
N ASP A 44 10.79 -2.79 -10.72
CA ASP A 44 11.54 -2.90 -9.46
C ASP A 44 10.59 -3.04 -8.26
N ARG A 45 9.45 -2.35 -8.22
CA ARG A 45 8.42 -2.54 -7.17
C ARG A 45 7.92 -3.97 -7.08
N VAL A 46 7.65 -4.58 -8.24
CA VAL A 46 7.17 -5.97 -8.28
C VAL A 46 8.30 -6.93 -7.87
N ILE A 47 9.53 -6.70 -8.31
CA ILE A 47 10.70 -7.50 -7.92
C ILE A 47 10.99 -7.37 -6.42
N GLU A 48 10.90 -6.17 -5.85
CA GLU A 48 11.01 -5.93 -4.40
C GLU A 48 9.94 -6.74 -3.65
N ALA A 49 8.67 -6.72 -4.09
CA ALA A 49 7.62 -7.55 -3.49
C ALA A 49 7.93 -9.06 -3.55
N ILE A 50 8.54 -9.53 -4.64
CA ILE A 50 8.93 -10.93 -4.79
C ILE A 50 10.09 -11.26 -3.84
N VAL A 51 11.16 -10.48 -3.87
CA VAL A 51 12.46 -10.81 -3.25
C VAL A 51 12.54 -10.39 -1.79
N SER A 52 12.23 -9.13 -1.46
CA SER A 52 12.29 -8.60 -0.09
C SER A 52 10.96 -8.69 0.63
N GLY A 53 9.84 -8.67 -0.10
CA GLY A 53 8.49 -8.61 0.50
C GLY A 53 8.08 -7.22 0.98
N GLU A 54 8.90 -6.20 0.71
CA GLU A 54 8.62 -4.79 0.98
C GLU A 54 9.17 -3.93 -0.15
N ALA A 55 8.35 -3.03 -0.67
CA ALA A 55 8.71 -2.08 -1.70
C ALA A 55 9.41 -0.86 -1.07
N SER A 56 10.39 -0.30 -1.77
CA SER A 56 11.16 0.83 -1.25
C SER A 56 10.27 2.04 -0.94
N SER A 57 10.40 2.56 0.28
CA SER A 57 9.74 3.80 0.72
C SER A 57 10.53 5.07 0.36
N ASN A 58 11.66 4.96 -0.33
CA ASN A 58 12.48 6.11 -0.68
C ASN A 58 11.98 6.77 -1.97
N ILE A 59 11.29 7.91 -1.83
CA ILE A 59 10.73 8.67 -2.95
C ILE A 59 11.77 9.66 -3.45
N VAL A 60 12.55 9.24 -4.44
CA VAL A 60 13.58 10.10 -5.08
C VAL A 60 12.93 11.04 -6.10
N ASP A 61 12.05 10.52 -6.94
CA ASP A 61 11.31 11.27 -7.95
C ASP A 61 9.80 11.01 -7.81
N PRO A 62 9.01 11.97 -7.27
CA PRO A 62 7.58 11.80 -7.06
C PRO A 62 6.81 11.42 -8.32
N GLN A 63 7.16 11.99 -9.47
CA GLN A 63 6.45 11.73 -10.72
C GLN A 63 6.66 10.27 -11.17
N THR A 64 7.91 9.79 -11.10
CA THR A 64 8.24 8.39 -11.37
C THR A 64 7.54 7.44 -10.39
N GLU A 65 7.54 7.74 -9.10
CA GLU A 65 6.87 6.92 -8.08
C GLU A 65 5.36 6.83 -8.31
N LEU A 66 4.71 7.97 -8.59
CA LEU A 66 3.28 8.05 -8.87
C LEU A 66 2.91 7.21 -10.09
N LEU A 67 3.59 7.41 -11.21
CA LEU A 67 3.30 6.72 -12.47
C LEU A 67 3.72 5.25 -12.47
N SER A 68 4.70 4.86 -11.65
CA SER A 68 5.13 3.47 -11.56
C SER A 68 4.09 2.55 -10.92
N TYR A 69 3.20 3.09 -10.06
CA TYR A 69 2.18 2.29 -9.37
C TYR A 69 1.20 1.60 -10.33
N PRO A 70 0.48 2.32 -11.22
CA PRO A 70 -0.47 1.68 -12.13
C PRO A 70 0.21 0.68 -13.08
N ILE A 71 1.46 0.94 -13.51
CA ILE A 71 2.23 0.02 -14.35
C ILE A 71 2.61 -1.25 -13.56
N ALA A 72 2.95 -1.12 -12.28
CA ALA A 72 3.23 -2.28 -11.42
C ALA A 72 1.97 -3.14 -11.20
N VAL A 73 0.82 -2.51 -10.94
CA VAL A 73 -0.49 -3.19 -10.88
C VAL A 73 -0.78 -3.94 -12.18
N MET A 74 -0.57 -3.28 -13.33
CA MET A 74 -0.72 -3.90 -14.64
C MET A 74 0.15 -5.16 -14.77
N TYR A 75 1.44 -5.07 -14.44
CA TYR A 75 2.34 -6.24 -14.49
C TYR A 75 1.86 -7.39 -13.60
N VAL A 76 1.46 -7.10 -12.37
CA VAL A 76 0.97 -8.13 -11.43
C VAL A 76 -0.28 -8.82 -12.01
N THR A 77 -1.24 -8.05 -12.55
CA THR A 77 -2.44 -8.63 -13.15
C THR A 77 -2.15 -9.48 -14.40
N LEU A 78 -1.13 -9.13 -15.19
CA LEU A 78 -0.68 -9.87 -16.38
C LEU A 78 0.18 -11.11 -16.06
N VAL A 79 0.78 -11.18 -14.86
CA VAL A 79 1.37 -12.43 -14.35
C VAL A 79 0.27 -13.39 -13.91
N SER A 80 -0.84 -12.85 -13.38
CA SER A 80 -2.06 -13.60 -13.05
C SER A 80 -1.87 -14.72 -12.01
N GLU A 81 -0.94 -14.54 -11.07
CA GLU A 81 -0.64 -15.51 -10.01
C GLU A 81 -1.14 -15.01 -8.65
N GLN A 82 -2.09 -15.74 -8.02
CA GLN A 82 -2.72 -15.31 -6.76
C GLN A 82 -1.69 -15.09 -5.64
N PHE A 83 -0.62 -15.88 -5.62
CA PHE A 83 0.44 -15.71 -4.64
C PHE A 83 1.18 -14.37 -4.82
N LEU A 84 1.46 -13.97 -6.07
CA LEU A 84 2.07 -12.68 -6.37
C LEU A 84 1.15 -11.52 -5.98
N ASN A 85 -0.16 -11.65 -6.23
CA ASN A 85 -1.16 -10.64 -5.83
C ASN A 85 -1.08 -10.34 -4.33
N ARG A 86 -1.06 -11.38 -3.49
CA ARG A 86 -0.95 -11.24 -2.04
C ARG A 86 0.38 -10.62 -1.63
N ARG A 87 1.50 -11.09 -2.21
CA ARG A 87 2.84 -10.57 -1.91
C ARG A 87 2.99 -9.10 -2.29
N PHE A 88 2.53 -8.72 -3.47
CA PHE A 88 2.56 -7.33 -3.94
C PHE A 88 1.70 -6.43 -3.06
N SER A 89 0.50 -6.86 -2.71
CA SER A 89 -0.41 -6.09 -1.86
C SER A 89 0.16 -5.85 -0.47
N LEU A 90 0.71 -6.89 0.17
CA LEU A 90 1.39 -6.77 1.45
C LEU A 90 2.62 -5.85 1.35
N SER A 91 3.42 -6.01 0.31
CA SER A 91 4.63 -5.21 0.07
C SER A 91 4.32 -3.70 -0.04
N GLU A 92 3.28 -3.34 -0.78
CA GLU A 92 2.83 -1.95 -0.91
C GLU A 92 2.19 -1.41 0.38
N ALA A 93 1.48 -2.27 1.13
CA ALA A 93 0.92 -1.91 2.42
C ALA A 93 2.02 -1.65 3.47
N VAL A 94 3.07 -2.47 3.50
CA VAL A 94 4.24 -2.25 4.37
C VAL A 94 4.95 -0.94 3.98
N ARG A 95 5.13 -0.67 2.68
CA ARG A 95 5.67 0.61 2.20
C ARG A 95 4.84 1.80 2.71
N ALA A 96 3.51 1.72 2.60
CA ALA A 96 2.62 2.77 3.10
C ALA A 96 2.73 2.95 4.62
N TYR A 97 2.78 1.86 5.39
CA TYR A 97 3.01 1.91 6.84
C TYR A 97 4.34 2.60 7.19
N SER A 98 5.45 2.24 6.53
CA SER A 98 6.77 2.84 6.71
C SER A 98 6.81 4.35 6.40
N LEU A 99 5.89 4.84 5.56
CA LEU A 99 5.71 6.27 5.27
C LEU A 99 4.79 6.93 6.33
N LEU A 100 3.66 6.32 6.66
CA LEU A 100 2.68 6.82 7.64
C LEU A 100 3.30 6.99 9.04
N GLN A 101 4.22 6.12 9.44
CA GLN A 101 4.96 6.25 10.71
C GLN A 101 5.78 7.54 10.84
N LYS A 102 5.98 8.29 9.75
CA LYS A 102 6.74 9.54 9.70
C LYS A 102 5.82 10.76 9.54
N GLU A 103 4.53 10.54 9.38
CA GLU A 103 3.54 11.62 9.29
C GLU A 103 3.14 12.09 10.69
N ASP A 104 2.60 13.30 10.77
CA ASP A 104 2.03 13.82 12.00
C ASP A 104 0.61 13.30 12.24
N GLU A 105 0.11 13.53 13.45
CA GLU A 105 -1.22 13.12 13.87
C GLU A 105 -2.33 13.70 12.99
N VAL A 106 -2.19 14.96 12.56
CA VAL A 106 -3.16 15.65 11.71
C VAL A 106 -3.32 14.89 10.40
N ARG A 107 -2.21 14.46 9.79
CA ARG A 107 -2.23 13.70 8.55
C ARG A 107 -2.78 12.29 8.73
N ILE A 108 -2.49 11.64 9.86
CA ILE A 108 -3.09 10.34 10.19
C ILE A 108 -4.61 10.46 10.33
N LEU A 109 -5.11 11.47 11.05
CA LEU A 109 -6.55 11.72 11.18
C LEU A 109 -7.21 12.00 9.84
N ASP A 110 -6.59 12.86 9.03
CA ASP A 110 -7.08 13.22 7.70
C ASP A 110 -7.26 11.99 6.80
N ILE A 111 -6.24 11.14 6.70
CA ILE A 111 -6.33 9.90 5.91
C ILE A 111 -7.39 8.95 6.48
N ALA A 112 -7.39 8.73 7.80
CA ALA A 112 -8.34 7.82 8.44
C ALA A 112 -9.80 8.22 8.16
N ILE A 113 -10.12 9.51 8.28
CA ILE A 113 -11.47 10.03 8.12
C ILE A 113 -11.84 10.12 6.63
N ASN A 114 -11.00 10.75 5.81
CA ASN A 114 -11.38 11.13 4.45
C ASN A 114 -11.17 10.01 3.42
N GLU A 115 -10.27 9.07 3.67
CA GLU A 115 -9.96 7.99 2.74
C GLU A 115 -10.56 6.65 3.15
N PHE A 116 -10.64 6.39 4.46
CA PHE A 116 -11.12 5.11 4.99
C PHE A 116 -12.44 5.21 5.77
N ASP A 117 -13.02 6.40 5.89
CA ASP A 117 -14.29 6.66 6.57
C ASP A 117 -14.31 6.14 8.02
N TRP A 118 -13.19 6.23 8.74
CA TRP A 118 -13.10 5.82 10.14
C TRP A 118 -13.79 6.81 11.08
N ASP A 119 -14.49 6.28 12.09
CA ASP A 119 -14.91 7.08 13.25
C ASP A 119 -13.76 7.18 14.26
N ILE A 120 -12.87 8.15 14.01
CA ILE A 120 -11.67 8.41 14.80
C ILE A 120 -11.60 9.89 15.22
N LYS A 121 -11.03 10.15 16.39
CA LYS A 121 -10.83 11.50 16.92
C LYS A 121 -9.54 11.61 17.71
N GLU A 122 -9.04 12.84 17.80
CA GLU A 122 -8.01 13.22 18.77
C GLU A 122 -8.57 13.12 20.20
N ASP A 123 -7.84 12.44 21.08
CA ASP A 123 -8.11 12.38 22.51
C ASP A 123 -6.81 11.97 23.23
N ILE A 124 -6.13 12.95 23.79
CA ILE A 124 -4.82 12.75 24.42
C ILE A 124 -5.00 12.24 25.85
N GLU A 125 -4.52 11.03 26.08
CA GLU A 125 -4.43 10.42 27.40
C GLU A 125 -3.13 9.65 27.59
N THR A 126 -2.69 9.53 28.84
CA THR A 126 -1.53 8.68 29.18
C THR A 126 -2.02 7.39 29.80
N ILE A 127 -1.61 6.25 29.25
CA ILE A 127 -1.94 4.91 29.72
C ILE A 127 -0.64 4.14 29.90
N ASP A 128 -0.36 3.66 31.11
CA ASP A 128 0.83 2.85 31.41
C ASP A 128 2.18 3.47 30.95
N GLY A 129 2.23 4.80 30.85
CA GLY A 129 3.42 5.56 30.43
C GLY A 129 3.48 5.87 28.93
N ASP A 130 2.57 5.31 28.13
CA ASP A 130 2.42 5.61 26.71
C ASP A 130 1.39 6.72 26.48
N VAL A 131 1.70 7.63 25.56
CA VAL A 131 0.78 8.69 25.12
C VAL A 131 -0.11 8.11 24.03
N MET A 132 -1.39 7.91 24.36
CA MET A 132 -2.44 7.65 23.38
C MET A 132 -3.00 8.99 22.96
N ASN A 133 -2.93 9.31 21.69
CA ASN A 133 -3.39 10.58 21.15
C ASN A 133 -4.68 10.44 20.33
N LEU A 134 -5.11 9.21 20.05
CA LEU A 134 -6.24 8.94 19.18
C LEU A 134 -7.24 7.97 19.83
N LYS A 135 -8.51 8.11 19.48
CA LYS A 135 -9.59 7.21 19.86
C LYS A 135 -10.38 6.78 18.64
N LEU A 136 -10.42 5.47 18.37
CA LEU A 136 -11.11 4.84 17.24
C LEU A 136 -12.37 4.11 17.72
N SER A 137 -13.49 4.22 17.02
CA SER A 137 -14.70 3.46 17.34
C SER A 137 -14.42 1.96 17.46
N PHE A 138 -14.99 1.31 18.48
CA PHE A 138 -14.75 -0.11 18.71
C PHE A 138 -15.15 -0.99 17.53
N SER A 139 -16.14 -0.57 16.71
CA SER A 139 -16.57 -1.30 15.52
C SER A 139 -15.49 -1.30 14.45
N ASP A 140 -14.90 -0.14 14.17
CA ASP A 140 -13.78 -0.01 13.23
C ASP A 140 -12.56 -0.74 13.76
N TYR A 141 -12.25 -0.58 15.05
CA TYR A 141 -11.15 -1.29 15.70
C TYR A 141 -11.28 -2.80 15.55
N LEU A 142 -12.44 -3.39 15.85
CA LEU A 142 -12.64 -4.84 15.72
C LEU A 142 -12.53 -5.32 14.27
N ARG A 143 -13.07 -4.55 13.31
CA ARG A 143 -12.96 -4.85 11.88
C ARG A 143 -11.51 -4.93 11.43
N LEU A 144 -10.73 -3.90 11.78
CA LEU A 144 -9.33 -3.75 11.37
C LEU A 144 -8.41 -4.69 12.14
N ALA A 145 -8.69 -4.88 13.43
CA ALA A 145 -7.83 -5.66 14.31
C ALA A 145 -7.99 -7.18 14.15
N ALA A 146 -9.01 -7.64 13.42
CA ALA A 146 -9.39 -9.04 13.30
C ALA A 146 -8.25 -9.96 12.82
N GLY A 147 -7.38 -9.46 11.93
CA GLY A 147 -6.25 -10.20 11.38
C GLY A 147 -5.01 -10.27 12.29
N PHE A 148 -4.95 -9.48 13.36
CA PHE A 148 -3.79 -9.47 14.26
C PHE A 148 -3.91 -10.56 15.34
N HIS A 149 -2.82 -11.30 15.50
CA HIS A 149 -2.74 -12.42 16.44
C HIS A 149 -2.08 -12.01 17.75
N GLU A 150 -1.31 -10.92 17.75
CA GLU A 150 -0.58 -10.45 18.91
C GLU A 150 -1.55 -9.98 20.01
N PRO A 151 -1.31 -10.33 21.30
CA PRO A 151 -2.22 -10.00 22.40
C PRO A 151 -2.57 -8.52 22.50
N LYS A 152 -1.64 -7.61 22.17
CA LYS A 152 -1.85 -6.15 22.25
C LYS A 152 -2.97 -5.62 21.35
N TRP A 153 -3.40 -6.39 20.35
CA TRP A 153 -4.49 -6.05 19.43
C TRP A 153 -5.84 -6.65 19.83
N LYS A 154 -5.87 -7.48 20.88
CA LYS A 154 -7.13 -8.05 21.38
C LYS A 154 -7.86 -6.98 22.18
N LEU A 155 -9.14 -6.74 21.86
CA LEU A 155 -9.96 -5.70 22.51
C LEU A 155 -9.96 -5.81 24.04
N VAL A 156 -9.92 -7.03 24.58
CA VAL A 156 -9.84 -7.30 26.03
C VAL A 156 -8.58 -6.72 26.70
N ASN A 157 -7.54 -6.44 25.91
CA ASN A 157 -6.28 -5.84 26.34
C ASN A 157 -6.15 -4.36 25.95
N ARG A 158 -7.26 -3.70 25.57
CA ARG A 158 -7.28 -2.28 25.20
C ARG A 158 -8.07 -1.46 26.21
N LYS A 159 -7.67 -0.21 26.41
CA LYS A 159 -8.55 0.77 27.06
C LYS A 159 -9.64 1.18 26.08
N MET A 160 -10.87 1.04 26.53
CA MET A 160 -12.05 1.48 25.80
C MET A 160 -12.91 2.34 26.71
N GLU A 161 -13.36 3.48 26.19
CA GLU A 161 -14.22 4.42 26.91
C GLU A 161 -15.27 4.99 25.96
N ASN A 162 -16.54 5.00 26.38
CA ASN A 162 -17.67 5.53 25.60
C ASN A 162 -17.77 4.97 24.17
N GLY A 163 -17.39 3.70 23.97
CA GLY A 163 -17.42 3.03 22.66
C GLY A 163 -16.18 3.27 21.79
N TYR A 164 -15.14 3.95 22.29
CA TYR A 164 -13.91 4.22 21.56
C TYR A 164 -12.71 3.55 22.22
N VAL A 165 -11.82 2.99 21.40
CA VAL A 165 -10.58 2.34 21.78
C VAL A 165 -9.43 3.33 21.64
N ALA A 166 -8.65 3.49 22.72
CA ALA A 166 -7.47 4.35 22.72
C ALA A 166 -6.36 3.76 21.85
N LEU A 167 -5.68 4.60 21.07
CA LEU A 167 -4.61 4.24 20.14
C LEU A 167 -3.51 5.31 20.13
N THR A 168 -2.31 4.88 19.76
CA THR A 168 -1.25 5.79 19.28
C THR A 168 -1.39 6.07 17.78
N ASP A 169 -0.70 7.11 17.30
CA ASP A 169 -0.46 7.39 15.88
C ASP A 169 0.12 6.17 15.13
N LYS A 170 1.12 5.50 15.72
CA LYS A 170 1.77 4.32 15.14
C LYS A 170 0.84 3.12 15.06
N GLU A 171 0.00 2.93 16.07
CA GLU A 171 -1.03 1.89 16.03
C GLU A 171 -2.09 2.18 14.98
N SER A 172 -2.49 3.45 14.84
CA SER A 172 -3.41 3.88 13.79
C SER A 172 -2.82 3.64 12.39
N ALA A 173 -1.56 4.02 12.17
CA ALA A 173 -0.84 3.71 10.93
C ALA A 173 -0.76 2.19 10.66
N ARG A 174 -0.59 1.37 11.70
CA ARG A 174 -0.56 -0.09 11.57
C ARG A 174 -1.93 -0.67 11.22
N LEU A 175 -3.02 -0.09 11.72
CA LEU A 175 -4.38 -0.47 11.30
C LEU A 175 -4.65 -0.04 9.86
N MET A 176 -4.18 1.14 9.43
CA MET A 176 -4.32 1.62 8.05
C MET A 176 -3.65 0.69 7.04
N GLN A 177 -2.54 0.04 7.43
CA GLN A 177 -1.89 -0.96 6.61
C GLN A 177 -2.87 -2.05 6.12
N VAL A 178 -3.84 -2.45 6.96
CA VAL A 178 -4.86 -3.45 6.61
C VAL A 178 -5.78 -2.94 5.50
N GLU A 179 -6.20 -1.68 5.59
CA GLU A 179 -7.03 -1.05 4.55
C GLU A 179 -6.25 -0.90 3.24
N VAL A 180 -4.98 -0.47 3.32
CA VAL A 180 -4.12 -0.35 2.12
C VAL A 180 -3.89 -1.70 1.47
N GLU A 181 -3.56 -2.75 2.23
CA GLU A 181 -3.37 -4.09 1.69
C GLU A 181 -4.61 -4.58 0.96
N LYS A 182 -5.79 -4.41 1.57
CA LYS A 182 -7.08 -4.77 0.97
C LYS A 182 -7.31 -3.97 -0.33
N TRP A 183 -7.11 -2.66 -0.30
CA TRP A 183 -7.31 -1.76 -1.44
C TRP A 183 -6.40 -2.08 -2.63
N VAL A 184 -5.14 -2.44 -2.37
CA VAL A 184 -4.21 -2.89 -3.42
C VAL A 184 -4.62 -4.27 -3.94
N ASN A 185 -4.97 -5.19 -3.04
CA ASN A 185 -5.37 -6.54 -3.42
C ASN A 185 -6.59 -6.56 -4.33
N GLU A 186 -7.59 -5.71 -4.07
CA GLU A 186 -8.76 -5.55 -4.95
C GLU A 186 -8.38 -5.15 -6.39
N ARG A 187 -7.31 -4.37 -6.58
CA ARG A 187 -6.82 -3.92 -7.90
C ARG A 187 -6.02 -4.96 -8.65
N VAL A 188 -5.30 -5.82 -7.94
CA VAL A 188 -4.51 -6.90 -8.56
C VAL A 188 -5.27 -8.23 -8.64
N ALA A 189 -6.41 -8.36 -7.96
CA ALA A 189 -7.18 -9.60 -7.89
C ALA A 189 -7.80 -10.03 -9.22
N THR A 190 -8.07 -9.08 -10.13
CA THR A 190 -8.64 -9.38 -11.45
C THR A 190 -7.50 -9.58 -12.45
N PRO A 191 -7.33 -10.79 -13.01
CA PRO A 191 -6.33 -11.05 -14.04
C PRO A 191 -6.57 -10.22 -15.29
N SER A 192 -5.49 -9.83 -15.95
CA SER A 192 -5.52 -9.16 -17.25
C SER A 192 -4.85 -10.05 -18.29
N ASP A 193 -5.33 -10.00 -19.53
CA ASP A 193 -4.70 -10.67 -20.67
C ASP A 193 -4.79 -9.77 -21.91
N PHE A 194 -3.68 -9.15 -22.27
CA PHE A 194 -3.54 -8.33 -23.47
C PHE A 194 -2.07 -8.23 -23.89
N PRO A 195 -1.78 -8.01 -25.18
CA PRO A 195 -0.40 -7.88 -25.65
C PRO A 195 0.23 -6.55 -25.20
N LEU A 196 1.53 -6.58 -24.91
CA LEU A 196 2.32 -5.40 -24.59
C LEU A 196 3.31 -5.06 -25.72
N PRO A 197 3.58 -3.77 -25.98
CA PRO A 197 4.74 -3.35 -26.76
C PRO A 197 6.05 -3.90 -26.18
N LEU A 198 7.04 -4.16 -27.05
CA LEU A 198 8.28 -4.86 -26.71
C LEU A 198 9.01 -4.31 -25.45
N PRO A 199 9.13 -2.98 -25.24
CA PRO A 199 9.79 -2.45 -24.04
C PRO A 199 9.12 -2.88 -22.74
N LEU A 200 7.78 -2.87 -22.68
CA LEU A 200 7.00 -3.31 -21.51
C LEU A 200 7.02 -4.83 -21.37
N GLN A 201 6.89 -5.56 -22.49
CA GLN A 201 6.94 -7.02 -22.51
C GLN A 201 8.25 -7.55 -21.93
N THR A 202 9.37 -6.91 -22.26
CA THR A 202 10.70 -7.32 -21.74
C THR A 202 10.75 -7.24 -20.22
N ARG A 203 10.18 -6.20 -19.60
CA ARG A 203 10.13 -6.08 -18.13
C ARG A 203 9.17 -7.10 -17.51
N LEU A 204 8.03 -7.37 -18.15
CA LEU A 204 7.11 -8.42 -17.71
C LEU A 204 7.78 -9.80 -17.72
N ASP A 205 8.56 -10.12 -18.75
CA ASP A 205 9.28 -11.38 -18.85
C ASP A 205 10.37 -11.51 -17.77
N GLU A 206 11.07 -10.41 -17.44
CA GLU A 206 11.99 -10.36 -16.30
C GLU A 206 11.27 -10.63 -14.97
N ILE A 207 10.10 -10.02 -14.74
CA ILE A 207 9.28 -10.26 -13.53
C ILE A 207 8.89 -11.72 -13.44
N ARG A 208 8.38 -12.32 -14.52
CA ARG A 208 7.98 -13.74 -14.56
C ARG A 208 9.16 -14.64 -14.23
N LYS A 209 10.33 -14.35 -14.80
CA LYS A 209 11.57 -15.10 -14.50
C LYS A 209 11.92 -15.02 -13.02
N VAL A 210 11.96 -13.82 -12.44
CA VAL A 210 12.27 -13.62 -11.01
C VAL A 210 11.23 -14.30 -10.12
N PHE A 211 9.95 -14.26 -10.48
CA PHE A 211 8.88 -14.92 -9.76
C PHE A 211 9.07 -16.44 -9.72
N GLU A 212 9.33 -17.08 -10.86
CA GLU A 212 9.56 -18.53 -10.93
C GLU A 212 10.83 -18.96 -10.18
N GLU A 213 11.92 -18.20 -10.28
CA GLU A 213 13.18 -18.47 -9.56
C GLU A 213 13.01 -18.43 -8.03
N ASN A 214 12.05 -17.64 -7.54
CA ASN A 214 11.81 -17.48 -6.11
C ASN A 214 10.61 -18.30 -5.60
N ARG A 215 9.84 -18.96 -6.48
CA ARG A 215 8.61 -19.72 -6.13
C ARG A 215 8.82 -20.74 -5.01
N SER A 216 9.96 -21.44 -5.01
CA SER A 216 10.30 -22.45 -3.98
C SER A 216 10.65 -21.84 -2.62
N LYS A 217 11.30 -20.67 -2.58
CA LYS A 217 11.59 -19.93 -1.34
C LYS A 217 10.33 -19.30 -0.76
N LEU A 218 9.39 -18.94 -1.63
CA LEU A 218 8.15 -18.25 -1.29
C LEU A 218 7.07 -19.19 -0.71
N GLY A 219 7.07 -20.47 -1.08
CA GLY A 219 6.18 -21.49 -0.53
C GLY A 219 6.63 -22.11 0.81
N GLY A 220 7.77 -21.67 1.37
CA GLY A 220 8.43 -22.30 2.51
C GLY A 220 8.07 -21.78 3.91
N SER A 221 7.12 -20.86 4.03
CA SER A 221 6.65 -20.35 5.32
C SER A 221 5.15 -20.58 5.46
N ALA A 222 4.78 -21.82 5.76
CA ALA A 222 3.46 -22.21 6.26
C ALA A 222 3.63 -22.84 7.64
#